data_AF-Q4J821-F1
#
_entry.id   AF-Q4J821-F1
#
_cell.length_a   1.000
_cell.length_b   1.000
_cell.length_c   1.000
_cell.angle_alpha   90.00
_cell.angle_beta   90.00
_cell.angle_gamma   90.00
#
_symmetry.space_group_name_H-M   'P 1'
#
loop_
_entity.id
_entity.type
_entity.pdbx_description
1 polymer ?
#
loop_
_entity_poly.entity_id
_entity_poly.type
_entity_poly.pdbx_seq_one_letter_code
_entity_poly.pdbx_strand_id
1 'polypeptide(L)'
;MKRENVIIPVLIVLAVLIIGTSGFLVGRNPFISSSAVSSVLGGSWFIQSFHVGSNTTSETLYDSSGDVLIVVKYTFPSVSQASDFFYSNALSSPQSVDGYLVSSYTHGLSESLYALKGNSVYYISYIGASNSNLPSLTQLISLISS
;
A
#
# COMPACT_ATOMS: atom_id res chain seq x y z
N MET A 1 -19.50 -41.68 -4.99
CA MET A 1 -18.70 -40.54 -5.50
C MET A 1 -18.67 -39.48 -4.41
N LYS A 2 -17.56 -39.37 -3.68
CA LYS A 2 -17.39 -38.43 -2.56
C LYS A 2 -16.80 -37.14 -3.11
N ARG A 3 -17.42 -36.00 -2.79
CA ARG A 3 -16.88 -34.67 -3.09
C ARG A 3 -15.71 -34.42 -2.14
N GLU A 4 -14.51 -34.38 -2.68
CA GLU A 4 -13.34 -33.92 -1.94
C GLU A 4 -13.38 -32.39 -1.93
N ASN A 5 -13.55 -31.84 -0.73
CA ASN A 5 -13.43 -30.41 -0.50
C ASN A 5 -11.95 -30.05 -0.68
N VAL A 6 -11.63 -29.44 -1.81
CA VAL A 6 -10.32 -28.81 -2.04
C VAL A 6 -10.26 -27.57 -1.15
N ILE A 7 -9.72 -27.73 0.05
CA ILE A 7 -9.31 -26.61 0.89
C ILE A 7 -8.01 -26.09 0.27
N ILE A 8 -8.14 -25.08 -0.58
CA ILE A 8 -7.02 -24.38 -1.22
C ILE A 8 -6.16 -23.76 -0.09
N PRO A 9 -4.82 -23.89 -0.15
CA PRO A 9 -3.91 -23.50 0.93
C PRO A 9 -3.72 -21.98 0.98
N VAL A 10 -4.75 -21.26 1.43
CA VAL A 10 -4.65 -19.81 1.72
C VAL A 10 -3.82 -19.57 3.00
N LEU A 11 -3.68 -20.59 3.85
CA LEU A 11 -2.94 -20.49 5.12
C LEU A 11 -1.40 -20.48 4.98
N ILE A 12 -0.85 -20.97 3.87
CA ILE A 12 0.61 -21.05 3.70
C ILE A 12 1.21 -19.71 3.26
N VAL A 13 0.45 -18.89 2.52
CA VAL A 13 0.93 -17.57 2.08
C VAL A 13 1.02 -16.58 3.25
N LEU A 14 0.18 -16.72 4.28
CA LEU A 14 0.25 -15.86 5.46
C LEU A 14 1.43 -16.20 6.39
N ALA A 15 1.78 -17.48 6.56
CA ALA A 15 2.83 -17.89 7.49
C ALA A 15 4.26 -17.64 6.97
N VAL A 16 4.47 -17.73 5.65
CA VAL A 16 5.78 -17.49 5.03
C VAL A 16 6.16 -16.01 5.01
N LEU A 17 5.19 -15.09 5.08
CA LEU A 17 5.47 -13.65 5.16
C LEU A 17 5.95 -13.19 6.55
N ILE A 18 5.70 -13.99 7.61
CA ILE A 18 5.86 -13.54 9.01
C ILE A 18 7.22 -13.94 9.64
N ILE A 19 7.97 -14.90 9.07
CA ILE A 19 9.14 -15.50 9.78
C ILE A 19 10.50 -15.16 9.11
N GLY A 20 10.52 -14.39 8.03
CA GLY A 20 11.71 -14.30 7.16
C GLY A 20 12.29 -12.91 6.91
N THR A 21 12.44 -12.03 7.91
CA THR A 21 13.51 -11.00 7.99
C THR A 21 13.25 -10.06 9.17
N SER A 22 13.71 -10.47 10.35
CA SER A 22 14.19 -9.53 11.36
C SER A 22 15.43 -8.81 10.80
N GLY A 23 15.20 -7.87 9.88
CA GLY A 23 16.22 -7.04 9.24
C GLY A 23 16.11 -5.61 9.73
N PHE A 24 16.30 -5.39 11.03
CA PHE A 24 16.63 -4.05 11.50
C PHE A 24 18.11 -3.76 11.23
N LEU A 25 18.38 -2.49 10.90
CA LEU A 25 19.68 -1.80 10.87
C LEU A 25 20.35 -1.59 9.49
N VAL A 26 19.68 -0.83 8.62
CA VAL A 26 20.35 0.30 7.96
C VAL A 26 19.53 1.54 8.32
N GLY A 27 20.17 2.59 8.85
CA GLY A 27 19.56 3.81 9.40
C GLY A 27 18.77 4.64 8.38
N ARG A 28 17.71 4.08 7.83
CA ARG A 28 16.71 4.74 7.01
C ARG A 28 15.40 4.71 7.78
N ASN A 29 14.85 5.90 7.98
CA ASN A 29 13.54 6.06 8.57
C ASN A 29 12.47 5.67 7.54
N PRO A 30 11.29 5.23 8.02
CA PRO A 30 10.10 5.17 7.19
C PRO A 30 9.90 6.52 6.49
N PHE A 31 9.53 6.49 5.21
CA PHE A 31 9.22 7.67 4.42
C PHE A 31 7.85 8.26 4.79
N ILE A 32 6.92 7.47 5.35
CA ILE A 32 5.68 7.98 5.96
C ILE A 32 5.76 7.79 7.47
N SER A 33 5.73 8.89 8.22
CA SER A 33 5.65 8.79 9.68
C SER A 33 4.25 8.38 10.11
N SER A 34 4.15 7.56 11.16
CA SER A 34 2.85 7.21 11.74
C SER A 34 2.04 8.43 12.17
N SER A 35 2.71 9.50 12.63
CA SER A 35 2.08 10.78 12.95
C SER A 35 1.42 11.46 11.74
N ALA A 36 2.01 11.34 10.55
CA ALA A 36 1.44 11.86 9.31
C ALA A 36 0.24 11.02 8.86
N VAL A 37 0.30 9.69 9.07
CA VAL A 37 -0.86 8.83 8.80
C VAL A 37 -2.01 9.16 9.75
N SER A 38 -1.73 9.28 11.06
CA SER A 38 -2.72 9.67 12.07
C SER A 38 -3.35 11.03 11.80
N SER A 39 -2.61 12.01 11.26
CA SER A 39 -3.19 13.33 10.97
C SER A 39 -4.13 13.31 9.75
N VAL A 40 -3.89 12.42 8.78
CA VAL A 40 -4.66 12.33 7.53
C VAL A 40 -5.84 11.36 7.63
N LEU A 41 -5.61 10.19 8.23
CA LEU A 41 -6.59 9.11 8.32
C LEU A 41 -7.33 9.09 9.67
N GLY A 42 -6.85 9.83 10.66
CA GLY A 42 -7.27 9.68 12.06
C GLY A 42 -6.68 8.41 12.69
N GLY A 43 -7.10 8.10 13.91
CA GLY A 43 -6.63 6.91 14.63
C GLY A 43 -5.19 7.00 15.15
N SER A 44 -4.74 5.93 15.78
CA SER A 44 -3.39 5.76 16.32
C SER A 44 -2.62 4.75 15.49
N TRP A 45 -1.87 5.24 14.51
CA TRP A 45 -1.13 4.38 13.59
C TRP A 45 0.24 3.99 14.16
N PHE A 46 0.66 2.78 13.82
CA PHE A 46 1.95 2.22 14.19
C PHE A 46 2.58 1.54 12.99
N ILE A 47 3.90 1.66 12.85
CA ILE A 47 4.63 0.97 11.80
C ILE A 47 4.80 -0.48 12.21
N GLN A 48 4.26 -1.40 11.42
CA GLN A 48 4.44 -2.83 11.61
C GLN A 48 5.77 -3.28 11.03
N SER A 49 6.06 -2.85 9.80
CA SER A 49 7.26 -3.21 9.07
C SER A 49 7.58 -2.17 8.01
N PHE A 50 8.85 -2.07 7.65
CA PHE A 50 9.30 -1.33 6.49
C PHE A 50 10.48 -2.03 5.85
N HIS A 51 10.62 -1.88 4.54
CA HIS A 51 11.71 -2.45 3.75
C HIS A 51 12.16 -1.43 2.70
N VAL A 52 13.47 -1.33 2.51
CA VAL A 52 14.08 -0.45 1.51
C VAL A 52 15.01 -1.28 0.63
N GLY A 53 14.59 -1.52 -0.60
CA GLY A 53 15.40 -2.07 -1.67
C GLY A 53 16.04 -0.98 -2.54
N SER A 54 16.69 -1.39 -3.63
CA SER A 54 17.42 -0.45 -4.51
C SER A 54 16.51 0.58 -5.18
N ASN A 55 15.31 0.17 -5.61
CA ASN A 55 14.34 0.99 -6.33
C ASN A 55 12.94 0.93 -5.72
N THR A 56 12.79 0.26 -4.58
CA THR A 56 11.50 -0.01 -3.96
C THR A 56 11.58 0.27 -2.47
N THR A 57 10.64 1.02 -1.94
CA THR A 57 10.44 1.16 -0.50
C THR A 57 9.03 0.69 -0.17
N SER A 58 8.85 -0.18 0.81
CA SER A 58 7.54 -0.65 1.25
C SER A 58 7.36 -0.45 2.75
N GLU A 59 6.17 -0.06 3.15
CA GLU A 59 5.79 0.19 4.54
C GLU A 59 4.43 -0.41 4.81
N THR A 60 4.31 -1.08 5.96
CA THR A 60 3.04 -1.57 6.47
C THR A 60 2.81 -0.93 7.82
N LEU A 61 1.65 -0.30 7.97
CA LEU A 61 1.19 0.32 9.20
C LEU A 61 -0.15 -0.30 9.61
N TYR A 62 -0.45 -0.22 10.91
CA TYR A 62 -1.73 -0.62 11.46
C TYR A 62 -2.25 0.41 12.46
N ASP A 63 -3.57 0.54 12.54
CA ASP A 63 -4.25 1.33 13.58
C ASP A 63 -4.65 0.44 14.77
N SER A 64 -4.86 1.05 15.93
CA SER A 64 -5.42 0.39 17.12
C SER A 64 -6.80 -0.23 16.89
N SER A 65 -7.55 0.25 15.89
CA SER A 65 -8.85 -0.33 15.48
C SER A 65 -8.71 -1.59 14.63
N GLY A 66 -7.50 -1.93 14.17
CA GLY A 66 -7.22 -3.09 13.31
C GLY A 66 -7.18 -2.77 11.82
N ASP A 67 -7.26 -1.50 11.42
CA ASP A 67 -7.02 -1.10 10.03
C ASP A 67 -5.57 -1.34 9.65
N VAL A 68 -5.34 -1.67 8.38
CA VAL A 68 -4.01 -1.91 7.82
C VAL A 68 -3.80 -0.99 6.62
N LEU A 69 -2.63 -0.37 6.56
CA LEU A 69 -2.19 0.46 5.44
C LEU A 69 -0.87 -0.10 4.91
N ILE A 70 -0.83 -0.41 3.63
CA ILE A 70 0.37 -0.83 2.92
C ILE A 70 0.69 0.25 1.90
N VAL A 71 1.92 0.75 1.92
CA VAL A 71 2.40 1.70 0.91
C VAL A 71 3.70 1.20 0.31
N VAL A 72 3.77 1.15 -1.01
CA VAL A 72 4.98 0.78 -1.75
C VAL A 72 5.32 1.87 -2.74
N LYS A 73 6.51 2.44 -2.65
CA LYS A 73 7.07 3.37 -3.63
C LYS A 73 8.02 2.61 -4.55
N TYR A 74 7.75 2.64 -5.85
CA TYR A 74 8.64 2.22 -6.92
C TYR A 74 9.28 3.45 -7.56
N THR A 75 10.61 3.46 -7.70
CA THR A 75 11.35 4.53 -8.36
C THR A 75 11.99 3.98 -9.63
N PHE A 76 11.74 4.64 -10.75
CA PHE A 76 12.23 4.20 -12.06
C PHE A 76 13.33 5.13 -12.60
N PRO A 77 14.24 4.60 -13.44
CA PRO A 77 15.23 5.40 -14.16
C PRO A 77 14.66 6.51 -15.05
N SER A 78 13.42 6.35 -15.56
CA SER A 78 12.80 7.34 -16.44
C SER A 78 11.29 7.43 -16.24
N VAL A 79 10.72 8.58 -16.63
CA VAL A 79 9.27 8.83 -16.62
C VAL A 79 8.52 7.83 -17.52
N SER A 80 9.10 7.46 -18.67
CA SER A 80 8.50 6.47 -19.57
C SER A 80 8.35 5.11 -18.89
N GLN A 81 9.40 4.62 -18.22
CA GLN A 81 9.34 3.32 -17.53
C GLN A 81 8.34 3.33 -16.38
N ALA A 82 8.25 4.44 -15.63
CA ALA A 82 7.24 4.61 -14.59
C ALA A 82 5.81 4.60 -15.17
N SER A 83 5.61 5.28 -16.30
CA SER A 83 4.33 5.29 -17.03
C SER A 83 3.95 3.90 -17.52
N ASP A 84 4.87 3.17 -18.15
CA ASP A 84 4.63 1.81 -18.64
C ASP A 84 4.27 0.86 -17.49
N PHE A 85 4.98 0.95 -16.37
CA PHE A 85 4.64 0.21 -15.16
C PHE A 85 3.25 0.57 -14.63
N PHE A 86 2.91 1.86 -14.57
CA PHE A 86 1.60 2.31 -14.10
C PHE A 86 0.46 1.76 -14.98
N TYR A 87 0.54 1.93 -16.30
CA TYR A 87 -0.53 1.50 -17.21
C TYR A 87 -0.67 -0.03 -17.29
N SER A 88 0.43 -0.77 -17.12
CA SER A 88 0.36 -2.24 -17.06
C SER A 88 -0.27 -2.78 -15.77
N ASN A 89 -0.30 -1.99 -14.70
CA ASN A 89 -0.87 -2.37 -13.40
C ASN A 89 -2.13 -1.57 -13.01
N ALA A 90 -2.65 -0.75 -13.93
CA ALA A 90 -3.84 0.06 -13.68
C ALA A 90 -5.02 -0.83 -13.29
N LEU A 91 -5.64 -0.52 -12.14
CA LEU A 91 -6.75 -1.28 -11.57
C LEU A 91 -8.10 -0.90 -12.20
N SER A 92 -8.18 0.33 -12.71
CA SER A 92 -9.35 0.94 -13.34
C SER A 92 -8.93 2.08 -14.27
N SER A 93 -9.90 2.78 -14.86
CA SER A 93 -9.63 3.96 -15.71
C SER A 93 -8.88 5.04 -14.91
N PRO A 94 -7.67 5.44 -15.34
CA PRO A 94 -6.90 6.45 -14.62
C PRO A 94 -7.57 7.82 -14.58
N GLN A 95 -7.40 8.52 -13.46
CA GLN A 95 -7.91 9.87 -13.22
C GLN A 95 -6.84 10.73 -12.56
N SER A 96 -6.93 12.06 -12.70
CA SER A 96 -6.00 12.97 -12.03
C SER A 96 -6.51 13.37 -10.65
N VAL A 97 -5.66 13.21 -9.63
CA VAL A 97 -5.94 13.61 -8.24
C VAL A 97 -4.67 14.28 -7.69
N ASP A 98 -4.76 15.54 -7.28
CA ASP A 98 -3.66 16.32 -6.69
C ASP A 98 -2.33 16.26 -7.47
N GLY A 99 -2.42 16.26 -8.81
CA GLY A 99 -1.26 16.20 -9.69
C GLY A 99 -0.62 14.81 -9.84
N TYR A 100 -1.23 13.78 -9.26
CA TYR A 100 -0.94 12.37 -9.55
C TYR A 100 -1.91 11.85 -10.61
N LEU A 101 -1.44 10.91 -11.43
CA LEU A 101 -2.31 10.06 -12.22
C LEU A 101 -2.60 8.81 -11.40
N VAL A 102 -3.87 8.57 -11.08
CA VAL A 102 -4.30 7.56 -10.09
C VAL A 102 -5.24 6.56 -10.75
N SER A 103 -5.02 5.28 -10.49
CA SER A 103 -5.90 4.20 -10.88
C SER A 103 -6.21 3.37 -9.63
N SER A 104 -7.48 3.34 -9.24
CA SER A 104 -7.91 2.77 -7.95
C SER A 104 -9.00 1.71 -8.10
N TYR A 105 -9.12 0.84 -7.11
CA TYR A 105 -10.15 -0.17 -7.02
C TYR A 105 -10.58 -0.36 -5.57
N THR A 106 -11.89 -0.30 -5.39
CA THR A 106 -12.55 -0.49 -4.10
C THR A 106 -13.25 -1.84 -4.07
N HIS A 107 -13.03 -2.62 -3.01
CA HIS A 107 -13.78 -3.86 -2.77
C HIS A 107 -14.06 -4.06 -1.30
N GLY A 108 -15.34 -3.98 -0.92
CA GLY A 108 -15.76 -4.10 0.47
C GLY A 108 -15.13 -3.00 1.32
N LEU A 109 -14.30 -3.40 2.29
CA LEU A 109 -13.54 -2.51 3.17
C LEU A 109 -12.08 -2.36 2.75
N SER A 110 -11.76 -2.70 1.51
CA SER A 110 -10.42 -2.51 0.94
C SER A 110 -10.44 -1.44 -0.15
N GLU A 111 -9.48 -0.53 -0.10
CA GLU A 111 -9.17 0.43 -1.16
C GLU A 111 -7.73 0.22 -1.60
N SER A 112 -7.51 -0.05 -2.88
CA SER A 112 -6.17 -0.18 -3.46
C SER A 112 -6.00 0.78 -4.62
N LEU A 113 -4.83 1.40 -4.74
CA LEU A 113 -4.54 2.30 -5.85
C LEU A 113 -3.08 2.24 -6.28
N TYR A 114 -2.86 2.54 -7.55
CA TYR A 114 -1.58 3.00 -8.08
C TYR A 114 -1.65 4.51 -8.32
N ALA A 115 -0.59 5.23 -7.98
CA ALA A 115 -0.45 6.67 -8.22
C ALA A 115 0.90 6.96 -8.87
N LEU A 116 0.89 7.55 -10.06
CA LEU A 116 2.07 7.93 -10.83
C LEU A 116 2.34 9.43 -10.69
N LYS A 117 3.60 9.78 -10.40
CA LYS A 117 4.12 11.15 -10.48
C LYS A 117 5.60 11.17 -10.84
N GLY A 118 5.93 11.82 -11.96
CA GLY A 118 7.30 11.85 -12.48
C GLY A 118 7.82 10.45 -12.77
N ASN A 119 8.95 10.08 -12.19
CA ASN A 119 9.57 8.76 -12.32
C ASN A 119 9.22 7.80 -11.16
N SER A 120 8.22 8.13 -10.34
CA SER A 120 7.80 7.31 -9.19
C SER A 120 6.37 6.81 -9.36
N VAL A 121 6.14 5.55 -8.99
CA VAL A 121 4.81 4.96 -8.86
C VAL A 121 4.62 4.50 -7.43
N TYR A 122 3.49 4.85 -6.83
CA TYR A 122 3.12 4.45 -5.49
C TYR A 122 1.97 3.46 -5.58
N TYR A 123 2.10 2.32 -4.92
CA TYR A 123 0.98 1.45 -4.62
C TYR A 123 0.54 1.73 -3.18
N ILE A 124 -0.75 1.97 -2.98
CA ILE A 124 -1.35 2.13 -1.64
C ILE A 124 -2.47 1.12 -1.53
N SER A 125 -2.52 0.37 -0.42
CA SER A 125 -3.63 -0.51 -0.07
C SER A 125 -4.05 -0.25 1.36
N TYR A 126 -5.27 0.23 1.54
CA TYR A 126 -5.91 0.35 2.83
C TYR A 126 -6.94 -0.78 3.00
N ILE A 127 -6.92 -1.43 4.16
CA ILE A 127 -7.86 -2.48 4.56
C ILE A 127 -8.45 -2.05 5.88
N GLY A 128 -9.73 -1.70 5.88
CA GLY A 128 -10.48 -1.30 7.06
C GLY A 128 -10.99 -2.49 7.87
N ALA A 129 -11.03 -2.34 9.19
CA ALA A 129 -11.79 -3.18 10.09
C ALA A 129 -13.31 -2.99 9.87
N SER A 130 -14.12 -3.89 10.43
CA SER A 130 -15.57 -3.98 10.16
C SER A 130 -16.39 -2.73 10.50
N ASN A 131 -15.85 -1.84 11.32
CA ASN A 131 -16.45 -0.58 11.76
C ASN A 131 -15.75 0.66 11.18
N SER A 132 -14.81 0.48 10.26
CA SER A 132 -14.02 1.57 9.68
C SER A 132 -14.67 2.11 8.41
N ASN A 133 -14.48 3.41 8.19
CA ASN A 133 -14.82 4.03 6.91
C ASN A 133 -13.60 3.98 6.00
N LEU A 134 -13.81 3.64 4.73
CA LEU A 134 -12.75 3.74 3.75
C LEU A 134 -12.30 5.20 3.60
N PRO A 135 -10.98 5.46 3.60
CA PRO A 135 -10.46 6.79 3.34
C PRO A 135 -10.72 7.19 1.89
N SER A 136 -10.90 8.49 1.68
CA SER A 136 -11.02 9.04 0.32
C SER A 136 -9.70 8.92 -0.44
N LEU A 137 -9.77 8.92 -1.78
CA LEU A 137 -8.57 8.94 -2.64
C LEU A 137 -7.66 10.13 -2.30
N THR A 138 -8.21 11.32 -2.08
CA THR A 138 -7.44 12.51 -1.68
C THR A 138 -6.68 12.29 -0.37
N GLN A 139 -7.29 11.65 0.63
CA GLN A 139 -6.58 11.31 1.87
C GLN A 139 -5.42 10.36 1.58
N LEU A 140 -5.64 9.28 0.83
CA LEU A 140 -4.58 8.32 0.49
C LEU A 140 -3.44 8.98 -0.30
N ILE A 141 -3.76 9.85 -1.27
CA ILE A 141 -2.75 10.59 -2.04
C ILE A 141 -1.98 11.58 -1.17
N SER A 142 -2.62 12.23 -0.20
CA SER A 142 -1.94 13.18 0.69
C SER A 142 -0.82 12.53 1.52
N LEU A 143 -0.91 11.21 1.79
CA LEU A 143 0.13 10.45 2.50
C LEU A 143 1.46 10.37 1.73
N ILE A 144 1.42 10.48 0.40
CA ILE A 144 2.57 10.34 -0.49
C ILE A 144 2.94 11.65 -1.21
N SER A 145 2.30 12.75 -0.82
CA SER A 145 2.42 14.07 -1.45
C SER A 145 3.47 14.99 -0.82
N SER A 146 4.15 14.53 0.22
CA SER A 146 5.19 15.25 0.97
C SER A 146 6.53 15.36 0.26
#